data_AF-A0A0B2WEV9-F1
#
_entry.id   AF-A0A0B2WEV9-F1
#
_cell.length_a   1.000
_cell.length_b   1.000
_cell.length_c   1.000
_cell.angle_alpha   90.00
_cell.angle_beta   90.00
_cell.angle_gamma   90.00
#
_symmetry.space_group_name_H-M   'P 1'
#
loop_
_entity.id
_entity.type
_entity.pdbx_description
1 polymer ?
#
loop_
_entity_poly.entity_id
_entity_poly.type
_entity_poly.pdbx_seq_one_letter_code
_entity_poly.pdbx_strand_id
1 'polypeptide(L)'
;MDTAGLPRHLQNMRTSFVKAQAQFPMEDKFPPTLAPEDGPIIAQLNMYYISYYVTERVFVKRQPHQDEMGLDVHGSPVVVSYVADRLRNEAAVLDFVAAQTKIPVPKLLRVWEQNGLVHLKTEFIGHGVGLDDIGKADLPKALEVVSAQLRQDILPQLDRIPHQPRMGSPDATLPLIPPHWMWDCKENRGAVCRSQDVCTQSTDEVGISCILRLD
;
A
#
# COMPACT_ATOMS: atom_id res chain seq x y z
N MET A 1 2.25 6.39 24.66
CA MET A 1 1.44 7.37 23.89
C MET A 1 -0.02 7.00 24.05
N ASP A 2 -0.75 7.87 24.75
CA ASP A 2 -2.15 7.68 25.13
C ASP A 2 -3.06 7.59 23.90
N THR A 3 -3.92 6.58 23.83
CA THR A 3 -4.81 6.30 22.67
C THR A 3 -6.14 7.04 22.77
N ALA A 4 -6.42 7.68 23.90
CA ALA A 4 -7.73 8.19 24.28
C ALA A 4 -8.30 9.35 23.42
N GLY A 5 -7.53 9.87 22.45
CA GLY A 5 -7.96 10.97 21.57
C GLY A 5 -8.09 10.63 20.08
N LEU A 6 -7.69 9.43 19.63
CA LEU A 6 -7.70 9.10 18.21
C LEU A 6 -9.11 8.67 17.75
N PRO A 7 -9.56 9.08 16.55
CA PRO A 7 -10.73 8.49 15.89
C PRO A 7 -10.66 6.96 15.82
N ARG A 8 -11.82 6.30 15.93
CA ARG A 8 -11.92 4.82 15.99
C ARG A 8 -11.18 4.10 14.85
N HIS A 9 -11.26 4.60 13.62
CA HIS A 9 -10.57 3.99 12.48
C HIS A 9 -9.04 4.03 12.62
N LEU A 10 -8.47 5.10 13.20
CA LEU A 10 -7.03 5.18 13.48
C LEU A 10 -6.62 4.24 14.62
N GLN A 11 -7.48 4.06 15.61
CA GLN A 11 -7.27 3.05 16.65
C GLN A 11 -7.27 1.63 16.06
N ASN A 12 -8.21 1.32 15.16
CA ASN A 12 -8.27 0.04 14.47
C ASN A 12 -7.01 -0.19 13.63
N MET A 13 -6.61 0.79 12.80
CA MET A 13 -5.38 0.73 12.01
C MET A 13 -4.16 0.47 12.87
N ARG A 14 -3.99 1.23 13.96
CA ARG A 14 -2.88 1.03 14.90
C ARG A 14 -2.90 -0.35 15.53
N THR A 15 -4.08 -0.85 15.92
CA THR A 15 -4.23 -2.19 16.49
C THR A 15 -3.87 -3.28 15.48
N SER A 16 -4.30 -3.13 14.23
CA SER A 16 -3.96 -4.04 13.13
C SER A 16 -2.46 -4.03 12.84
N PHE A 17 -1.83 -2.85 12.85
CA PHE A 17 -0.38 -2.72 12.65
C PHE A 17 0.41 -3.37 13.79
N VAL A 18 0.01 -3.13 15.04
CA VAL A 18 0.64 -3.79 16.21
C VAL A 18 0.48 -5.30 16.14
N LYS A 19 -0.70 -5.80 15.76
CA LYS A 19 -0.96 -7.23 15.60
C LYS A 19 -0.10 -7.84 14.49
N ALA A 20 -0.01 -7.19 13.34
CA ALA A 20 0.83 -7.64 12.23
C ALA A 20 2.32 -7.61 12.60
N GLN A 21 2.79 -6.56 13.28
CA GLN A 21 4.15 -6.44 13.77
C GLN A 21 4.50 -7.52 14.81
N ALA A 22 3.53 -7.94 15.64
CA ALA A 22 3.72 -9.04 16.59
C ALA A 22 3.82 -10.40 15.89
N GLN A 23 3.17 -10.58 14.73
CA GLN A 23 3.29 -11.80 13.91
C GLN A 23 4.61 -11.82 13.14
N PHE A 24 5.10 -10.67 12.70
CA PHE A 24 6.32 -10.51 11.92
C PHE A 24 7.23 -9.47 12.59
N PRO A 25 7.96 -9.84 13.66
CA PRO A 25 8.78 -8.90 14.42
C PRO A 25 10.05 -8.53 13.66
N MET A 26 9.93 -7.60 12.71
CA MET A 26 11.06 -6.99 12.02
C MET A 26 11.48 -5.68 12.70
N GLU A 27 12.79 -5.55 12.94
CA GLU A 27 13.40 -4.32 13.43
C GLU A 27 13.47 -3.28 12.30
N ASP A 28 13.06 -2.03 12.61
CA ASP A 28 13.24 -0.89 11.71
C ASP A 28 14.61 -0.26 11.94
N LYS A 29 15.55 -0.58 11.07
CA LYS A 29 16.92 -0.04 11.11
C LYS A 29 17.06 1.23 10.29
N PHE A 30 16.14 1.47 9.36
CA PHE A 30 16.21 2.59 8.41
C PHE A 30 14.90 3.39 8.38
N PRO A 31 14.48 3.99 9.51
CA PRO A 31 13.28 4.82 9.52
C PRO A 31 13.44 6.02 8.57
N PRO A 32 12.38 6.43 7.86
CA PRO A 32 12.43 7.61 7.00
C PRO A 32 12.62 8.87 7.84
N THR A 33 13.33 9.86 7.30
CA THR A 33 13.34 11.19 7.89
C THR A 33 12.01 11.89 7.61
N LEU A 34 11.18 12.01 8.65
CA LEU A 34 9.92 12.74 8.62
C LEU A 34 10.13 14.22 8.94
N ALA A 35 9.36 15.09 8.30
CA ALA A 35 9.43 16.51 8.54
C ALA A 35 8.53 16.89 9.73
N PRO A 36 8.86 17.92 10.54
CA PRO A 36 8.02 18.31 11.68
C PRO A 36 6.56 18.58 11.32
N GLU A 37 6.31 19.10 10.12
CA GLU A 37 4.97 19.39 9.61
C GLU A 37 4.12 18.15 9.29
N ASP A 38 4.72 16.96 9.22
CA ASP A 38 4.00 15.69 8.99
C ASP A 38 3.17 15.28 10.22
N GLY A 39 3.55 15.78 11.40
CA GLY A 39 2.96 15.42 12.67
C GLY A 39 3.53 14.12 13.26
N PRO A 40 3.10 13.74 14.47
CA PRO A 40 3.54 12.52 15.13
C PRO A 40 3.11 11.26 14.37
N ILE A 41 3.89 10.20 14.52
CA ILE A 41 3.55 8.86 14.01
C ILE A 41 2.37 8.31 14.81
N ILE A 42 1.31 7.94 14.09
CA ILE A 42 0.10 7.29 14.62
C ILE A 42 0.27 5.77 14.63
N ALA A 43 0.75 5.22 13.51
CA ALA A 43 0.92 3.80 13.31
C ALA A 43 2.16 3.52 12.44
N GLN A 44 2.85 2.44 12.73
CA GLN A 44 3.99 1.95 11.97
C GLN A 44 3.89 0.44 11.84
N LEU A 45 4.25 -0.08 10.67
CA LEU A 45 4.32 -1.51 10.39
C LEU A 45 5.49 -1.79 9.45
N ASN A 46 6.45 -2.59 9.89
CA ASN A 46 7.58 -3.01 9.08
C ASN A 46 7.41 -4.47 8.70
N MET A 47 7.33 -4.75 7.40
CA MET A 47 7.19 -6.11 6.88
C MET A 47 8.28 -6.39 5.85
N TYR A 48 8.46 -7.68 5.54
CA TYR A 48 9.53 -8.14 4.67
C TYR A 48 9.39 -7.65 3.23
N TYR A 49 8.19 -7.24 2.80
CA TYR A 49 7.93 -6.74 1.45
C TYR A 49 7.76 -5.21 1.37
N ILE A 50 7.37 -4.54 2.45
CA ILE A 50 7.16 -3.08 2.52
C ILE A 50 7.06 -2.61 3.97
N SER A 51 7.50 -1.39 4.24
CA SER A 51 7.29 -0.73 5.52
C SER A 51 6.33 0.46 5.36
N TYR A 52 5.44 0.62 6.34
CA TYR A 52 4.41 1.65 6.39
C TYR A 52 4.62 2.55 7.59
N TYR A 53 4.53 3.86 7.36
CA TYR A 53 4.53 4.88 8.40
C TYR A 53 3.34 5.80 8.19
N VAL A 54 2.48 5.88 9.19
CA VAL A 54 1.29 6.72 9.20
C VAL A 54 1.50 7.81 10.23
N THR A 55 1.39 9.05 9.80
CA THR A 55 1.41 10.24 10.66
C THR A 55 0.04 10.91 10.65
N GLU A 56 -0.10 12.03 11.35
CA GLU A 56 -1.33 12.83 11.30
C GLU A 56 -1.67 13.36 9.90
N ARG A 57 -0.68 13.59 9.03
CA ARG A 57 -0.90 14.24 7.73
C ARG A 57 -0.42 13.46 6.53
N VAL A 58 0.50 12.53 6.70
CA VAL A 58 1.13 11.82 5.59
C VAL A 58 1.20 10.32 5.83
N PHE A 59 1.15 9.60 4.72
CA PHE A 59 1.34 8.17 4.66
C PHE A 59 2.61 7.89 3.85
N VAL A 60 3.54 7.13 4.43
CA VAL A 60 4.82 6.80 3.80
C VAL A 60 4.92 5.30 3.63
N LYS A 61 5.18 4.88 2.39
CA LYS A 61 5.61 3.53 2.03
C LYS A 61 7.13 3.55 1.81
N ARG A 62 7.82 2.54 2.34
CA ARG A 62 9.28 2.40 2.24
C ARG A 62 9.64 0.98 1.78
N GLN A 63 10.61 0.90 0.89
CA GLN A 63 11.28 -0.36 0.55
C GLN A 63 12.06 -0.91 1.77
N PRO A 64 11.89 -2.19 2.16
CA PRO A 64 12.66 -2.79 3.24
C PRO A 64 14.13 -2.93 2.83
N HIS A 65 15.05 -2.74 3.79
CA HIS A 65 16.48 -2.91 3.57
C HIS A 65 16.88 -4.38 3.75
N GLN A 66 17.91 -4.81 3.03
CA GLN A 66 18.40 -6.20 3.09
C GLN A 66 18.81 -6.62 4.51
N ASP A 67 19.41 -5.71 5.27
CA ASP A 67 19.80 -5.94 6.68
C ASP A 67 18.62 -6.11 7.65
N GLU A 68 17.39 -5.82 7.21
CA GLU A 68 16.15 -6.02 7.98
C GLU A 68 15.48 -7.36 7.64
N MET A 69 15.70 -7.89 6.43
CA MET A 69 15.01 -9.09 5.93
C MET A 69 15.69 -10.42 6.34
N GLY A 70 16.97 -10.38 6.70
CA GLY A 70 17.71 -11.58 7.12
C GLY A 70 18.10 -12.51 5.98
N LEU A 71 18.24 -13.80 6.29
CA LEU A 71 18.67 -14.84 5.35
C LEU A 71 17.52 -15.79 5.03
N ASP A 72 17.50 -16.28 3.80
CA ASP A 72 16.61 -17.35 3.35
C ASP A 72 17.02 -18.72 3.93
N VAL A 73 16.25 -19.75 3.60
CA VAL A 73 16.51 -21.14 4.05
C VAL A 73 17.85 -21.72 3.56
N HIS A 74 18.50 -21.06 2.60
CA HIS A 74 19.81 -21.45 2.05
C HIS A 74 20.95 -20.56 2.56
N GLY A 75 20.67 -19.65 3.51
CA GLY A 75 21.67 -18.71 4.04
C GLY A 75 22.01 -17.55 3.10
N SER A 76 21.25 -17.35 2.02
CA SER A 76 21.40 -16.19 1.14
C SER A 76 20.54 -15.04 1.63
N PRO A 77 20.96 -13.77 1.47
CA PRO A 77 20.11 -12.65 1.86
C PRO A 77 18.78 -12.66 1.12
N VAL A 78 17.69 -12.44 1.85
CA VAL A 78 16.36 -12.30 1.26
C VAL A 78 16.34 -11.03 0.39
N VAL A 79 15.80 -11.13 -0.82
CA VAL A 79 15.63 -10.00 -1.74
C VAL A 79 14.21 -10.01 -2.26
N VAL A 80 13.43 -8.99 -1.90
CA VAL A 80 12.10 -8.78 -2.49
C VAL A 80 12.24 -7.98 -3.78
N SER A 81 11.84 -8.59 -4.88
CA SER A 81 12.10 -8.03 -6.21
C SER A 81 11.12 -6.90 -6.53
N TYR A 82 11.58 -5.91 -7.29
CA TYR A 82 10.75 -4.82 -7.85
C TYR A 82 10.06 -3.90 -6.84
N VAL A 83 10.36 -3.95 -5.53
CA VAL A 83 9.71 -3.06 -4.54
C VAL A 83 9.94 -1.59 -4.90
N ALA A 84 11.18 -1.23 -5.22
CA ALA A 84 11.55 0.11 -5.67
C ALA A 84 10.71 0.57 -6.88
N ASP A 85 10.62 -0.28 -7.90
CA ASP A 85 9.90 0.01 -9.13
C ASP A 85 8.39 0.09 -8.91
N ARG A 86 7.84 -0.75 -8.01
CA ARG A 86 6.43 -0.71 -7.61
C ARG A 86 6.08 0.59 -6.91
N LEU A 87 6.94 1.09 -6.03
CA LEU A 87 6.72 2.38 -5.36
C LEU A 87 6.76 3.55 -6.36
N ARG A 88 7.70 3.53 -7.31
CA ARG A 88 7.74 4.53 -8.39
C ARG A 88 6.53 4.43 -9.31
N ASN A 89 6.10 3.21 -9.64
CA ASN A 89 4.91 2.98 -10.44
C ASN A 89 3.64 3.45 -9.73
N GLU A 90 3.51 3.18 -8.44
CA GLU A 90 2.39 3.67 -7.63
C GLU A 90 2.32 5.21 -7.65
N ALA A 91 3.47 5.88 -7.53
CA ALA A 91 3.53 7.33 -7.66
C ALA A 91 3.06 7.81 -9.05
N ALA A 92 3.55 7.19 -10.12
CA ALA A 92 3.17 7.52 -11.49
C ALA A 92 1.67 7.28 -11.74
N VAL A 93 1.09 6.22 -11.16
CA VAL A 93 -0.35 5.94 -11.23
C VAL A 93 -1.17 6.98 -10.48
N LEU A 94 -0.76 7.40 -9.28
CA LEU A 94 -1.44 8.44 -8.52
C LEU A 94 -1.50 9.76 -9.30
N ASP A 95 -0.36 10.20 -9.84
CA ASP A 95 -0.30 11.41 -10.67
C ASP A 95 -1.14 11.29 -11.94
N PHE A 96 -1.07 10.13 -12.61
CA PHE A 96 -1.83 9.88 -13.82
C PHE A 96 -3.34 9.92 -13.57
N VAL A 97 -3.84 9.22 -12.55
CA VAL A 97 -5.27 9.19 -12.20
C VAL A 97 -5.75 10.58 -11.78
N ALA A 98 -4.96 11.30 -10.98
CA ALA A 98 -5.29 12.67 -10.57
C ALA A 98 -5.33 13.65 -11.75
N ALA A 99 -4.50 13.45 -12.77
CA ALA A 99 -4.46 14.30 -13.96
C ALA A 99 -5.59 14.00 -14.96
N GLN A 100 -6.00 12.73 -15.08
CA GLN A 100 -6.97 12.28 -16.10
C GLN A 100 -8.41 12.20 -15.59
N THR A 101 -8.61 12.18 -14.27
CA THR A 101 -9.92 11.96 -13.66
C THR A 101 -10.18 12.94 -12.52
N LYS A 102 -11.42 12.97 -12.05
CA LYS A 102 -11.87 13.65 -10.83
C LYS A 102 -12.00 12.67 -9.65
N ILE A 103 -11.53 11.43 -9.81
CA ILE A 103 -11.60 10.42 -8.76
C ILE A 103 -10.71 10.92 -7.59
N PRO A 104 -11.24 10.96 -6.36
CA PRO A 104 -10.44 11.37 -5.22
C PRO A 104 -9.39 10.31 -4.92
N VAL A 105 -8.14 10.62 -5.22
CA VAL A 105 -6.97 9.82 -4.86
C VAL A 105 -6.08 10.60 -3.88
N PRO A 106 -5.34 9.92 -2.98
CA PRO A 106 -4.37 10.60 -2.13
C PRO A 106 -3.39 11.42 -2.96
N LYS A 107 -3.13 12.66 -2.55
CA LYS A 107 -2.18 13.52 -3.25
C LYS A 107 -0.77 12.96 -3.10
N LEU A 108 -0.07 12.77 -4.22
CA LEU A 108 1.36 12.49 -4.20
C LEU A 108 2.11 13.72 -3.68
N LEU A 109 2.89 13.55 -2.62
CA LEU A 109 3.71 14.62 -2.06
C LEU A 109 5.14 14.54 -2.58
N ARG A 110 5.73 13.33 -2.55
CA ARG A 110 7.06 13.06 -3.15
C ARG A 110 7.38 11.58 -3.23
N VAL A 111 8.27 11.25 -4.16
CA VAL A 111 9.09 10.03 -4.15
C VAL A 111 10.54 10.46 -3.92
N TRP A 112 11.26 9.76 -3.05
CA TRP A 112 12.68 10.05 -2.82
C TRP A 112 13.45 8.80 -2.45
N GLU A 113 14.78 8.92 -2.52
CA GLU A 113 15.70 7.89 -2.08
C GLU A 113 16.44 8.35 -0.82
N GLN A 114 16.55 7.45 0.15
CA GLN A 114 17.30 7.66 1.38
C GLN A 114 17.93 6.32 1.78
N ASN A 115 19.23 6.33 2.07
CA ASN A 115 20.00 5.10 2.37
C ASN A 115 19.88 4.02 1.29
N GLY A 116 19.75 4.41 0.02
CA GLY A 116 19.55 3.48 -1.10
C GLY A 116 18.14 2.86 -1.19
N LEU A 117 17.19 3.31 -0.35
CA LEU A 117 15.82 2.82 -0.31
C LEU A 117 14.87 3.81 -0.94
N VAL A 118 13.95 3.32 -1.76
CA VAL A 118 12.87 4.13 -2.32
C VAL A 118 11.76 4.33 -1.29
N HIS A 119 11.29 5.57 -1.20
CA HIS A 119 10.18 5.99 -0.35
C HIS A 119 9.12 6.71 -1.18
N LEU A 120 7.86 6.40 -0.92
CA LEU A 120 6.69 7.06 -1.48
C LEU A 120 5.93 7.73 -0.35
N LYS A 121 5.72 9.04 -0.44
CA LYS A 121 4.96 9.84 0.54
C LYS A 121 3.74 10.46 -0.12
N THR A 122 2.58 10.19 0.46
CA THR A 122 1.29 10.73 0.04
C THR A 122 0.62 11.47 1.20
N GLU A 123 -0.39 12.27 0.88
CA GLU A 123 -1.33 12.77 1.86
C GLU A 123 -2.02 11.60 2.58
N PHE A 124 -2.24 11.75 3.89
CA PHE A 124 -3.01 10.81 4.67
C PHE A 124 -4.47 11.26 4.76
N ILE A 125 -5.40 10.38 4.43
CA ILE A 125 -6.83 10.67 4.50
C ILE A 125 -7.33 10.30 5.90
N GLY A 126 -7.22 11.24 6.84
CA GLY A 126 -7.56 11.03 8.26
C GLY A 126 -9.05 11.07 8.62
N HIS A 127 -9.93 11.35 7.66
CA HIS A 127 -11.39 11.50 7.90
C HIS A 127 -12.25 10.44 7.22
N GLY A 128 -11.67 9.33 6.77
CA GLY A 128 -12.47 8.23 6.25
C GLY A 128 -12.26 6.93 7.00
N VAL A 129 -13.15 5.99 6.75
CA VAL A 129 -13.20 4.68 7.40
C VAL A 129 -13.03 3.63 6.32
N GLY A 130 -12.18 2.64 6.56
CA GLY A 130 -12.05 1.52 5.65
C GLY A 130 -13.34 0.70 5.61
N LEU A 131 -13.70 0.13 4.46
CA LEU A 131 -14.95 -0.65 4.35
C LEU A 131 -14.96 -1.85 5.30
N ASP A 132 -13.78 -2.42 5.59
CA ASP A 132 -13.61 -3.53 6.53
C ASP A 132 -13.81 -3.12 8.00
N ASP A 133 -13.67 -1.82 8.30
CA ASP A 133 -13.86 -1.26 9.64
C ASP A 133 -15.32 -0.82 9.90
N ILE A 134 -16.18 -0.89 8.90
CA ILE A 134 -17.59 -0.54 9.04
C ILE A 134 -18.33 -1.60 9.85
N GLY A 135 -19.12 -1.15 10.82
CA GLY A 135 -19.95 -2.04 11.63
C GLY A 135 -20.97 -2.80 10.76
N LYS A 136 -21.22 -4.08 11.10
CA LYS A 136 -22.15 -4.94 10.34
C LYS A 136 -23.54 -4.33 10.12
N ALA A 137 -24.00 -3.46 11.02
CA ALA A 137 -25.28 -2.77 10.91
C ALA A 137 -25.29 -1.74 9.76
N ASP A 138 -24.19 -1.02 9.56
CA ASP A 138 -24.08 0.06 8.57
C ASP A 138 -23.54 -0.43 7.22
N LEU A 139 -22.93 -1.62 7.20
CA LEU A 139 -22.30 -2.21 6.02
C LEU A 139 -23.23 -2.27 4.79
N PRO A 140 -24.50 -2.72 4.87
CA PRO A 140 -25.38 -2.75 3.70
C PRO A 140 -25.59 -1.36 3.08
N LYS A 141 -25.75 -0.34 3.91
CA LYS A 141 -25.92 1.05 3.47
C LYS A 141 -24.64 1.59 2.85
N ALA A 142 -23.49 1.33 3.46
CA ALA A 142 -22.19 1.73 2.93
C ALA A 142 -21.95 1.10 1.55
N LEU A 143 -22.23 -0.20 1.40
CA LEU A 143 -22.09 -0.92 0.13
C LEU A 143 -23.00 -0.36 -0.95
N GLU A 144 -24.24 0.00 -0.62
CA GLU A 144 -25.16 0.63 -1.57
C GLU A 144 -24.59 1.97 -2.08
N VAL A 145 -24.15 2.84 -1.17
CA VAL A 145 -23.56 4.15 -1.50
C VAL A 145 -22.29 3.99 -2.35
N VAL A 146 -21.36 3.13 -1.92
CA VAL A 146 -20.10 2.86 -2.65
C VAL A 146 -20.41 2.30 -4.04
N SER A 147 -21.33 1.34 -4.13
CA SER A 147 -21.71 0.73 -5.41
C SER A 147 -22.34 1.73 -6.36
N ALA A 148 -23.16 2.65 -5.85
CA ALA A 148 -23.74 3.73 -6.63
C ALA A 148 -22.64 4.68 -7.15
N GLN A 149 -21.72 5.12 -6.27
CA GLN A 149 -20.60 5.97 -6.66
C GLN A 149 -19.69 5.30 -7.69
N LEU A 150 -19.37 4.01 -7.51
CA LEU A 150 -18.58 3.25 -8.47
C LEU A 150 -19.21 3.26 -9.86
N ARG A 151 -20.51 2.97 -9.94
CA ARG A 151 -21.24 2.87 -11.22
C ARG A 151 -21.48 4.22 -11.88
N GLN A 152 -21.78 5.24 -11.09
CA GLN A 152 -22.22 6.54 -11.62
C GLN A 152 -21.04 7.48 -11.91
N ASP A 153 -19.96 7.38 -11.14
CA ASP A 153 -18.87 8.36 -11.16
C ASP A 153 -17.51 7.74 -11.51
N ILE A 154 -17.08 6.72 -10.78
CA ILE A 154 -15.71 6.20 -10.89
C ILE A 154 -15.50 5.41 -12.22
N LEU A 155 -16.32 4.38 -12.47
CA LEU A 155 -16.15 3.52 -13.65
C LEU A 155 -16.28 4.30 -14.97
N PRO A 156 -17.27 5.21 -15.16
CA PRO A 156 -17.36 5.98 -16.40
C PRO A 156 -16.16 6.91 -16.64
N GLN A 157 -15.46 7.34 -15.60
CA GLN A 157 -14.24 8.12 -15.74
C GLN A 157 -13.06 7.23 -16.14
N LEU A 158 -12.92 6.05 -15.54
CA LEU A 158 -11.89 5.09 -15.90
C LEU A 158 -12.04 4.58 -17.34
N ASP A 159 -13.27 4.34 -17.79
CA ASP A 159 -13.57 3.89 -19.16
C ASP A 159 -13.19 4.94 -20.23
N ARG A 160 -13.10 6.21 -19.84
CA ARG A 160 -12.68 7.32 -20.72
C ARG A 160 -11.17 7.49 -20.79
N ILE A 161 -10.42 6.87 -19.88
CA ILE A 161 -8.96 6.95 -19.91
C ILE A 161 -8.47 6.27 -21.19
N PRO A 162 -7.68 6.94 -22.03
CA PRO A 162 -7.14 6.33 -23.23
C PRO A 162 -6.31 5.08 -22.88
N HIS A 163 -6.57 3.99 -23.59
CA HIS A 163 -5.76 2.79 -23.49
C HIS A 163 -4.29 3.14 -23.73
N GLN A 164 -3.46 2.88 -22.71
CA GLN A 164 -2.03 3.05 -22.84
C GLN A 164 -1.46 1.89 -23.67
N PRO A 165 -0.48 2.14 -24.55
CA PRO A 165 0.15 1.10 -25.36
C PRO A 165 1.00 0.14 -24.52
N ARG A 166 1.20 0.46 -23.24
CA ARG A 166 2.02 -0.28 -22.30
C ARG A 166 1.19 -0.81 -21.14
N MET A 167 1.38 -2.09 -20.83
CA MET A 167 0.80 -2.72 -19.66
C MET A 167 1.63 -2.41 -18.41
N GLY A 168 0.97 -2.19 -17.27
CA GLY A 168 1.58 -2.18 -15.94
C GLY A 168 2.02 -0.81 -15.39
N SER A 169 2.36 0.17 -16.23
CA SER A 169 2.78 1.52 -15.80
C SER A 169 2.35 2.59 -16.80
N PRO A 170 1.83 3.76 -16.34
CA PRO A 170 1.63 4.93 -17.20
C PRO A 170 2.95 5.64 -17.55
N ASP A 171 4.02 5.42 -16.77
CA ASP A 171 5.35 5.94 -17.06
C ASP A 171 6.13 4.97 -17.97
N ALA A 172 6.53 5.47 -19.14
CA ALA A 172 7.29 4.72 -20.15
C ALA A 172 8.75 4.47 -19.74
N THR A 173 9.28 5.17 -18.73
CA THR A 173 10.67 5.03 -18.27
C THR A 173 10.85 3.93 -17.23
N LEU A 174 9.79 3.58 -16.49
CA LEU A 174 9.81 2.51 -15.49
C LEU A 174 9.89 1.14 -16.15
N PRO A 175 10.42 0.10 -15.49
CA PRO A 175 10.41 -1.26 -16.05
C PRO A 175 8.99 -1.85 -16.05
N LEU A 176 8.75 -2.86 -16.90
CA LEU A 176 7.54 -3.66 -16.79
C LEU A 176 7.65 -4.49 -15.51
N ILE A 177 6.68 -4.33 -14.62
CA ILE A 177 6.56 -5.07 -13.38
C ILE A 177 5.63 -6.26 -13.65
N PRO A 178 6.13 -7.52 -13.71
CA PRO A 178 5.26 -8.69 -13.84
C PRO A 178 4.14 -8.77 -12.79
N PRO A 179 3.17 -9.69 -12.94
CA PRO A 179 2.31 -10.09 -11.84
C PRO A 179 3.09 -10.84 -10.75
N HIS A 180 2.60 -10.80 -9.50
CA HIS A 180 3.26 -11.43 -8.34
C HIS A 180 3.62 -12.90 -8.57
N TRP A 181 2.66 -13.70 -9.04
CA TRP A 181 2.83 -15.13 -9.27
C TRP A 181 3.94 -15.49 -10.27
N MET A 182 4.35 -14.56 -11.15
CA MET A 182 5.44 -14.81 -12.11
C MET A 182 6.84 -14.74 -11.47
N TRP A 183 7.00 -14.11 -10.31
CA TRP A 183 8.29 -14.06 -9.59
C TRP A 183 8.22 -14.61 -8.17
N ASP A 184 7.02 -14.92 -7.64
CA ASP A 184 6.86 -15.55 -6.33
C ASP A 184 7.70 -16.83 -6.22
N CYS A 185 7.77 -17.60 -7.31
CA CYS A 185 8.65 -18.78 -7.42
C CYS A 185 10.15 -18.46 -7.34
N LYS A 186 10.59 -17.22 -7.60
CA LYS A 186 11.99 -16.79 -7.44
C LYS A 186 12.30 -16.37 -6.01
N GLU A 187 11.30 -15.89 -5.27
CA GLU A 187 11.39 -15.56 -3.84
C GLU A 187 11.30 -16.85 -3.00
N ASN A 188 10.49 -17.81 -3.44
CA ASN A 188 10.36 -19.15 -2.87
C ASN A 188 11.28 -20.18 -3.56
N ARG A 189 12.60 -20.03 -3.46
CA ARG A 189 13.58 -20.98 -4.05
C ARG A 189 13.49 -22.43 -3.51
N GLY A 190 12.68 -22.69 -2.49
CA GLY A 190 12.39 -24.01 -1.94
C GLY A 190 11.09 -24.67 -2.46
N ALA A 191 10.24 -23.96 -3.20
CA ALA A 191 9.01 -24.53 -3.74
C ALA A 191 9.23 -24.91 -5.21
N VAL A 192 9.21 -26.22 -5.48
CA VAL A 192 9.10 -26.74 -6.84
C VAL A 192 7.96 -26.02 -7.55
N CYS A 193 8.25 -25.33 -8.66
CA CYS A 193 7.23 -24.76 -9.54
C CYS A 193 6.30 -25.88 -10.04
N ARG A 194 5.26 -26.23 -9.30
CA ARG A 194 4.16 -27.04 -9.81
C ARG A 194 3.19 -26.08 -10.48
N SER A 195 3.27 -26.03 -11.80
CA SER A 195 2.41 -25.23 -12.69
C SER A 195 0.92 -25.65 -12.66
N GLN A 196 0.50 -26.45 -11.70
CA GLN A 196 -0.83 -27.05 -11.61
C GLN A 196 -1.10 -27.37 -10.13
N ASP A 197 -1.50 -26.39 -9.33
CA ASP A 197 -2.32 -26.64 -8.15
C ASP A 197 -3.01 -25.34 -7.72
N VAL A 198 -4.29 -25.29 -8.08
CA VAL A 198 -5.42 -24.66 -7.38
C VAL A 198 -5.27 -23.22 -6.88
N CYS A 199 -6.10 -22.38 -7.51
CA CYS A 199 -6.61 -21.10 -7.05
C CYS A 199 -7.07 -21.16 -5.58
N THR A 200 -6.20 -20.80 -4.63
CA THR A 200 -6.61 -20.25 -3.34
C THR A 200 -6.04 -18.84 -3.27
N GLN A 201 -6.91 -17.87 -3.62
CA GLN A 201 -6.64 -16.46 -3.36
C GLN A 201 -6.50 -16.29 -1.84
N SER A 202 -5.26 -16.22 -1.35
CA SER A 202 -4.96 -15.57 -0.07
C SER A 202 -5.33 -14.10 -0.27
N THR A 203 -6.35 -13.68 0.47
CA THR A 203 -6.80 -12.30 0.58
C THR A 203 -5.95 -11.62 1.64
N ASP A 204 -4.63 -11.58 1.42
CA ASP A 204 -3.69 -10.83 2.26
C ASP A 204 -3.09 -9.65 1.48
N GLU A 205 -3.88 -9.05 0.60
CA GLU A 205 -3.67 -7.63 0.29
C GLU A 205 -4.22 -6.85 1.48
N VAL A 206 -3.33 -6.28 2.29
CA VAL A 206 -3.69 -5.15 3.16
C VAL A 206 -4.20 -4.07 2.20
N GLY A 207 -5.51 -4.07 2.03
CA GLY A 207 -6.19 -3.30 1.02
C GLY A 207 -5.83 -1.84 1.18
N ILE A 208 -5.45 -1.21 0.06
CA ILE A 208 -5.71 0.22 -0.10
C ILE A 208 -7.24 0.33 -0.11
N SER A 209 -7.83 0.38 1.08
CA SER A 209 -9.25 0.64 1.23
C SER A 209 -9.51 1.99 0.59
N CYS A 210 -10.48 2.05 -0.32
CA CYS A 210 -11.04 3.32 -0.77
C CYS A 210 -11.50 4.09 0.48
N ILE A 211 -10.74 5.12 0.86
CA ILE A 211 -11.11 5.99 1.96
C ILE A 211 -12.12 6.99 1.39
N LEU A 212 -13.40 6.78 1.69
CA LEU A 212 -14.45 7.70 1.29
C LEU A 212 -14.46 8.94 2.19
N ARG A 213 -14.57 10.11 1.56
CA ARG A 213 -14.95 11.37 2.20
C ARG A 213 -16.47 11.36 2.31
N LEU A 214 -16.99 11.33 3.54
CA LEU A 214 -18.41 11.53 3.81
C LEU A 214 -18.60 13.04 4.04
N ASP A 215 -19.11 13.72 3.02
CA ASP A 215 -19.69 15.06 3.15
C ASP A 215 -21.19 14.95 3.52
#